data_AF-A0A1E8BVI3-F1
#
_entry.id   AF-A0A1E8BVI3-F1
#
_cell.length_a   1.000
_cell.length_b   1.000
_cell.length_c   1.000
_cell.angle_alpha   90.00
_cell.angle_beta   90.00
_cell.angle_gamma   90.00
#
_symmetry.space_group_name_H-M   'P 1'
#
loop_
_entity.id
_entity.type
_entity.pdbx_description
1 polymer ?
#
loop_
_entity_poly.entity_id
_entity_poly.type
_entity_poly.pdbx_seq_one_letter_code
_entity_poly.pdbx_strand_id
1 'polypeptide(L)'
;MIIHDLKLENFHGFEERYITFSDKFTVLVGDNGTGKTAVLDGLAVALGAFLSGLDGVHSRHIRRDEIHRKIYNQGSLTDIQMQFPVRISCTSTVEGHKLDWSRAVNGKKGTTTSKEARSIIEYASYLQRAVMHGVEVKLPVISYYGTSRLWVQRKEQNNIRRNNDRLEGYEDCLDPASNEKHFFRWMEKMTYIELQRGETPPVLKAVRKAISECMRTWKTIGYDVDSQEVHAIKNDNTAISFHLLSDGVRNMLGLVADLAHRMAQLNPALGDAVIRETPGVVLIDELDLHLHPSWQRRIVEDLKRTFPEVQFITTTHSPFIIQSLEEGELRRLHEEDDDEVVRDEEFVNKSIEDISESVMEIENVQRSEKYKKMYEAAQKYYSLLQEGKQASDAEVEKLKNELDEIESLYSDDVAYYAFLQMERRAAGLARDTNEAD
;
A
#
# COMPACT_ATOMS: atom_id res chain seq x y z
N MET A 1 -14.18 14.93 5.52
CA MET A 1 -14.86 13.88 4.73
C MET A 1 -14.29 12.57 5.24
N ILE A 2 -15.14 11.66 5.67
CA ILE A 2 -14.78 10.34 6.22
C ILE A 2 -15.67 9.32 5.52
N ILE A 3 -15.11 8.28 4.93
CA ILE A 3 -15.83 7.14 4.36
C ILE A 3 -16.00 6.08 5.43
N HIS A 4 -17.23 5.60 5.64
CA HIS A 4 -17.54 4.61 6.69
C HIS A 4 -17.60 3.20 6.14
N ASP A 5 -18.18 3.04 4.95
CA ASP A 5 -18.30 1.75 4.29
C ASP A 5 -18.21 1.86 2.77
N LEU A 6 -17.92 0.72 2.14
CA LEU A 6 -17.90 0.53 0.71
C LEU A 6 -18.62 -0.77 0.36
N LYS A 7 -19.53 -0.70 -0.60
CA LYS A 7 -20.17 -1.84 -1.23
C LYS A 7 -19.79 -1.91 -2.71
N LEU A 8 -19.27 -3.05 -3.13
CA LEU A 8 -18.89 -3.36 -4.51
C LEU A 8 -19.79 -4.47 -5.04
N GLU A 9 -20.35 -4.31 -6.24
CA GLU A 9 -21.14 -5.32 -6.93
C GLU A 9 -20.61 -5.49 -8.34
N ASN A 10 -20.33 -6.74 -8.74
CA ASN A 10 -19.76 -7.11 -10.05
C ASN A 10 -18.49 -6.32 -10.42
N PHE A 11 -17.59 -6.09 -9.46
CA PHE A 11 -16.38 -5.28 -9.62
C PHE A 11 -15.11 -6.12 -9.39
N HIS A 12 -14.21 -6.14 -10.35
CA HIS A 12 -13.04 -7.03 -10.42
C HIS A 12 -13.39 -8.51 -10.19
N GLY A 13 -12.86 -9.11 -9.12
CA GLY A 13 -13.13 -10.49 -8.74
C GLY A 13 -14.45 -10.68 -8.00
N PHE A 14 -15.09 -9.59 -7.56
CA PHE A 14 -16.20 -9.64 -6.62
C PHE A 14 -17.56 -9.70 -7.33
N GLU A 15 -18.40 -10.65 -6.91
CA GLU A 15 -19.83 -10.60 -7.20
C GLU A 15 -20.51 -9.56 -6.30
N GLU A 16 -20.24 -9.63 -4.99
CA GLU A 16 -20.67 -8.67 -3.99
C GLU A 16 -19.61 -8.60 -2.89
N ARG A 17 -19.23 -7.39 -2.45
CA ARG A 17 -18.29 -7.21 -1.35
C ARG A 17 -18.71 -6.01 -0.51
N TYR A 18 -18.70 -6.18 0.81
CA TYR A 18 -18.92 -5.11 1.78
C TYR A 18 -17.67 -4.95 2.64
N ILE A 19 -17.31 -3.70 2.96
CA ILE A 19 -16.11 -3.35 3.74
C ILE A 19 -16.40 -2.14 4.60
N THR A 20 -15.91 -2.15 5.84
CA THR A 20 -16.01 -1.00 6.77
C THR A 20 -14.65 -0.37 7.06
N PHE A 21 -14.62 0.94 7.28
CA PHE A 21 -13.40 1.69 7.55
C PHE A 21 -13.47 2.40 8.91
N SER A 22 -12.30 2.53 9.55
CA SER A 22 -12.11 3.39 10.72
C SER A 22 -12.01 4.87 10.31
N ASP A 23 -12.40 5.76 11.21
CA ASP A 23 -12.44 7.22 10.97
C ASP A 23 -11.07 7.83 10.64
N LYS A 24 -9.97 7.20 11.08
CA LYS A 24 -8.60 7.74 10.93
C LYS A 24 -7.71 6.90 10.04
N PHE A 25 -7.58 5.60 10.33
CA PHE A 25 -6.63 4.75 9.62
C PHE A 25 -7.22 3.36 9.45
N THR A 26 -7.19 2.83 8.24
CA THR A 26 -7.56 1.45 7.93
C THR A 26 -6.48 0.79 7.09
N VAL A 27 -6.07 -0.41 7.48
CA VAL A 27 -5.12 -1.25 6.77
C VAL A 27 -5.81 -2.53 6.33
N LEU A 28 -5.81 -2.76 5.03
CA LEU A 28 -6.32 -3.97 4.40
C LEU A 28 -5.18 -4.98 4.22
N VAL A 29 -5.37 -6.18 4.74
CA VAL A 29 -4.44 -7.31 4.61
C VAL A 29 -5.18 -8.53 4.05
N GLY A 30 -4.44 -9.48 3.50
CA GLY A 30 -4.97 -10.70 2.92
C GLY A 30 -4.04 -11.19 1.82
N ASP A 31 -4.28 -12.41 1.36
CA ASP A 31 -3.43 -13.06 0.36
C ASP A 31 -3.43 -12.36 -1.00
N ASN A 32 -2.48 -12.73 -1.84
CA ASN A 32 -2.44 -12.24 -3.22
C ASN A 32 -3.67 -12.77 -3.97
N GLY A 33 -4.46 -11.85 -4.53
CA GLY A 33 -5.70 -12.20 -5.23
C GLY A 33 -6.98 -11.92 -4.45
N THR A 34 -6.91 -11.66 -3.13
CA THR A 34 -8.07 -11.29 -2.30
C THR A 34 -8.70 -9.92 -2.63
N GLY A 35 -8.11 -9.19 -3.57
CA GLY A 35 -8.68 -7.97 -4.14
C GLY A 35 -8.44 -6.68 -3.33
N LYS A 36 -7.40 -6.64 -2.48
CA LYS A 36 -6.92 -5.41 -1.80
C LYS A 36 -6.89 -4.16 -2.70
N THR A 37 -6.23 -4.24 -3.85
CA THR A 37 -6.18 -3.15 -4.84
C THR A 37 -7.55 -2.85 -5.44
N ALA A 38 -8.39 -3.87 -5.66
CA ALA A 38 -9.76 -3.67 -6.16
C ALA A 38 -10.63 -2.88 -5.16
N VAL A 39 -10.41 -3.03 -3.86
CA VAL A 39 -11.08 -2.18 -2.85
C VAL A 39 -10.68 -0.72 -3.00
N LEU A 40 -9.38 -0.44 -3.13
CA LEU A 40 -8.89 0.92 -3.33
C LEU A 40 -9.36 1.53 -4.66
N ASP A 41 -9.38 0.74 -5.74
CA ASP A 41 -9.91 1.17 -7.04
C ASP A 41 -11.41 1.49 -6.95
N GLY A 42 -12.16 0.69 -6.18
CA GLY A 42 -13.56 0.94 -5.89
C GLY A 42 -13.77 2.29 -5.16
N LEU A 43 -12.99 2.54 -4.11
CA LEU A 43 -12.98 3.83 -3.40
C LEU A 43 -12.58 4.99 -4.33
N ALA A 44 -11.59 4.80 -5.20
CA ALA A 44 -11.20 5.82 -6.17
C ALA A 44 -12.34 6.15 -7.14
N VAL A 45 -13.12 5.16 -7.58
CA VAL A 45 -14.33 5.42 -8.38
C VAL A 45 -15.39 6.15 -7.55
N ALA A 46 -15.62 5.75 -6.30
CA ALA A 46 -16.57 6.41 -5.41
C ALA A 46 -16.22 7.89 -5.19
N LEU A 47 -14.97 8.18 -4.81
CA LEU A 47 -14.43 9.54 -4.62
C LEU A 47 -14.42 10.34 -5.93
N GLY A 48 -14.31 9.68 -7.09
CA GLY A 48 -14.46 10.31 -8.40
C GLY A 48 -15.82 11.00 -8.60
N ALA A 49 -16.87 10.62 -7.86
CA ALA A 49 -18.12 11.36 -7.88
C ALA A 49 -17.96 12.80 -7.38
N PHE A 50 -17.17 13.02 -6.33
CA PHE A 50 -16.87 14.37 -5.83
C PHE A 50 -16.18 15.19 -6.92
N LEU A 51 -15.15 14.63 -7.58
CA LEU A 51 -14.44 15.33 -8.67
C LEU A 51 -15.34 15.64 -9.88
N SER A 52 -16.35 14.80 -10.14
CA SER A 52 -17.31 15.04 -11.23
C SER A 52 -18.15 16.31 -11.05
N GLY A 53 -18.23 16.86 -9.83
CA GLY A 53 -18.90 18.12 -9.54
C GLY A 53 -18.02 19.36 -9.65
N LEU A 54 -16.73 19.20 -10.02
CA LEU A 54 -15.76 20.27 -10.18
C LEU A 54 -15.42 20.48 -11.66
N ASP A 55 -15.53 21.71 -12.15
CA ASP A 55 -15.20 22.02 -13.54
C ASP A 55 -13.69 21.90 -13.80
N GLY A 56 -13.33 21.28 -14.92
CA GLY A 56 -11.93 21.15 -15.35
C GLY A 56 -11.12 20.09 -14.61
N VAL A 57 -11.71 19.37 -13.64
CA VAL A 57 -11.05 18.29 -12.92
C VAL A 57 -11.45 16.94 -13.51
N HIS A 58 -10.46 16.07 -13.76
CA HIS A 58 -10.71 14.73 -14.27
C HIS A 58 -11.30 13.81 -13.19
N SER A 59 -12.50 13.27 -13.44
CA SER A 59 -13.10 12.23 -12.61
C SER A 59 -12.53 10.86 -12.93
N ARG A 60 -12.37 10.02 -11.90
CA ARG A 60 -12.20 8.57 -12.06
C ARG A 60 -13.54 7.94 -12.49
N HIS A 61 -13.55 6.97 -13.40
CA HIS A 61 -14.76 6.24 -13.85
C HIS A 61 -14.50 4.74 -13.78
N ILE A 62 -15.56 3.92 -13.76
CA ILE A 62 -15.44 2.44 -13.86
C ILE A 62 -14.87 2.10 -15.24
N ARG A 63 -13.71 1.43 -15.29
CA ARG A 63 -13.09 0.94 -16.53
C ARG A 63 -13.62 -0.44 -16.89
N ARG A 64 -13.45 -0.83 -18.15
CA ARG A 64 -14.02 -2.09 -18.68
C ARG A 64 -13.30 -3.34 -18.18
N ASP A 65 -12.03 -3.21 -17.87
CA ASP A 65 -11.18 -4.24 -17.29
C ASP A 65 -11.46 -4.48 -15.80
N GLU A 66 -12.19 -3.56 -15.15
CA GLU A 66 -12.60 -3.64 -13.74
C GLU A 66 -14.00 -4.27 -13.58
N ILE A 67 -14.66 -4.63 -14.68
CA ILE A 67 -15.98 -5.27 -14.66
C ILE A 67 -15.80 -6.77 -14.43
N HIS A 68 -16.52 -7.30 -13.43
CA HIS A 68 -16.49 -8.73 -13.10
C HIS A 68 -16.92 -9.61 -14.28
N ARG A 69 -16.28 -10.79 -14.38
CA ARG A 69 -16.49 -11.73 -15.49
C ARG A 69 -16.77 -13.11 -14.93
N LYS A 70 -17.91 -13.69 -15.32
CA LYS A 70 -18.23 -15.09 -15.05
C LYS A 70 -17.86 -15.96 -16.23
N ILE A 71 -17.34 -17.14 -15.92
CA ILE A 71 -16.96 -18.16 -16.89
C ILE A 71 -18.05 -19.23 -16.91
N TYR A 72 -18.62 -19.49 -18.08
CA TYR A 72 -19.60 -20.53 -18.32
C TYR A 72 -19.01 -21.60 -19.23
N ASN A 73 -19.10 -22.86 -18.81
CA ASN A 73 -18.70 -23.99 -19.65
C ASN A 73 -19.88 -24.40 -20.54
N GLN A 74 -19.81 -24.05 -21.82
CA GLN A 74 -20.79 -24.46 -22.83
C GLN A 74 -20.23 -25.63 -23.64
N GLY A 75 -20.34 -26.83 -23.08
CA GLY A 75 -19.75 -28.05 -23.66
C GLY A 75 -18.22 -27.98 -23.64
N SER A 76 -17.60 -27.91 -24.82
CA SER A 76 -16.14 -27.77 -24.98
C SER A 76 -15.65 -26.32 -25.10
N LEU A 77 -16.56 -25.33 -25.12
CA LEU A 77 -16.22 -23.92 -25.24
C LEU A 77 -16.36 -23.19 -23.91
N THR A 78 -15.38 -22.36 -23.61
CA THR A 78 -15.39 -21.44 -22.46
C THR A 78 -16.01 -20.11 -22.90
N ASP A 79 -17.13 -19.74 -22.28
CA ASP A 79 -17.83 -18.48 -22.53
C ASP A 79 -17.60 -17.51 -21.36
N ILE A 80 -17.02 -16.34 -21.63
CA ILE A 80 -16.67 -15.33 -20.60
C ILE A 80 -17.61 -14.14 -20.75
N GLN A 81 -18.46 -13.91 -19.75
CA GLN A 81 -19.49 -12.88 -19.78
C GLN A 81 -19.27 -11.81 -18.71
N MET A 82 -19.24 -10.55 -19.15
CA MET A 82 -19.23 -9.38 -18.27
C MET A 82 -20.54 -9.28 -17.49
N GLN A 83 -20.46 -9.09 -16.18
CA GLN A 83 -21.62 -8.95 -15.32
C GLN A 83 -22.05 -7.48 -15.20
N PHE A 84 -23.36 -7.26 -15.23
CA PHE A 84 -23.99 -5.96 -15.07
C PHE A 84 -25.26 -6.11 -14.22
N PRO A 85 -25.67 -5.08 -13.46
CA PRO A 85 -24.98 -3.80 -13.27
C PRO A 85 -23.70 -3.96 -12.44
N VAL A 86 -22.67 -3.18 -12.78
CA VAL A 86 -21.53 -2.96 -11.87
C VAL A 86 -21.89 -1.76 -11.01
N ARG A 87 -21.82 -1.88 -9.69
CA ARG A 87 -22.22 -0.83 -8.76
C ARG A 87 -21.18 -0.68 -7.66
N ILE A 88 -20.88 0.57 -7.33
CA ILE A 88 -19.99 0.97 -6.25
C ILE A 88 -20.78 1.96 -5.40
N SER A 89 -20.96 1.66 -4.13
CA SER A 89 -21.73 2.48 -3.19
C SER A 89 -20.90 2.72 -1.93
N CYS A 90 -21.04 3.88 -1.30
CA CYS A 90 -20.40 4.14 -0.02
C CYS A 90 -21.25 5.08 0.84
N THR A 91 -21.17 4.93 2.15
CA THR A 91 -21.64 5.93 3.10
C THR A 91 -20.47 6.74 3.65
N SER A 92 -20.75 7.99 4.01
CA SER A 92 -19.72 8.91 4.48
C SER A 92 -20.27 9.95 5.46
N THR A 93 -19.36 10.68 6.09
CA THR A 93 -19.65 11.91 6.81
C THR A 93 -18.83 13.07 6.24
N VAL A 94 -19.50 14.15 5.85
CA VAL A 94 -18.87 15.38 5.36
C VAL A 94 -19.42 16.55 6.16
N GLU A 95 -18.53 17.31 6.82
CA GLU A 95 -18.90 18.42 7.71
C GLU A 95 -19.96 18.04 8.77
N GLY A 96 -19.91 16.80 9.28
CA GLY A 96 -20.86 16.29 10.28
C GLY A 96 -22.19 15.78 9.72
N HIS A 97 -22.40 15.85 8.40
CA HIS A 97 -23.60 15.34 7.73
C HIS A 97 -23.33 14.01 7.05
N LYS A 98 -24.25 13.05 7.23
CA LYS A 98 -24.23 11.78 6.49
C LYS A 98 -24.55 12.02 5.01
N LEU A 99 -23.72 11.46 4.15
CA LEU A 99 -23.86 11.51 2.70
C LEU A 99 -23.58 10.13 2.12
N ASP A 100 -24.56 9.63 1.39
CA ASP A 100 -24.49 8.34 0.73
C ASP A 100 -24.59 8.55 -0.78
N TRP A 101 -23.80 7.80 -1.54
CA TRP A 101 -23.89 7.81 -3.00
C TRP A 101 -23.49 6.48 -3.62
N SER A 102 -23.94 6.29 -4.86
CA SER A 102 -23.55 5.18 -5.70
C SER A 102 -23.24 5.59 -7.13
N ARG A 103 -22.33 4.84 -7.75
CA ARG A 103 -21.96 4.95 -9.16
C ARG A 103 -22.05 3.57 -9.79
N ALA A 104 -22.60 3.51 -11.00
CA ALA A 104 -22.84 2.23 -11.66
C ALA A 104 -22.56 2.28 -13.17
N VAL A 105 -22.31 1.13 -13.77
CA VAL A 105 -22.40 0.91 -15.22
C VAL A 105 -23.45 -0.17 -15.44
N ASN A 106 -24.53 0.17 -16.16
CA ASN A 106 -25.69 -0.71 -16.30
C ASN A 106 -25.64 -1.63 -17.53
N GLY A 107 -24.58 -1.56 -18.34
CA GLY A 107 -24.44 -2.40 -19.52
C GLY A 107 -23.18 -2.12 -20.33
N LYS A 108 -22.91 -2.97 -21.32
CA LYS A 108 -21.64 -3.00 -22.10
C LYS A 108 -21.26 -1.68 -22.81
N LYS A 109 -22.26 -0.89 -23.22
CA LYS A 109 -22.07 0.45 -23.83
C LYS A 109 -22.34 1.61 -22.86
N GLY A 110 -22.69 1.30 -21.61
CA GLY A 110 -22.95 2.30 -20.58
C GLY A 110 -21.67 2.99 -20.13
N THR A 111 -21.84 4.21 -19.62
CA THR A 111 -20.81 4.96 -18.90
C THR A 111 -21.15 4.98 -17.41
N THR A 112 -20.19 5.36 -16.57
CA THR A 112 -20.41 5.47 -15.14
C THR A 112 -21.47 6.52 -14.83
N THR A 113 -22.51 6.13 -14.10
CA THR A 113 -23.63 6.98 -13.73
C THR A 113 -23.22 8.05 -12.71
N SER A 114 -23.93 9.16 -12.73
CA SER A 114 -23.82 10.27 -11.77
C SER A 114 -25.13 10.54 -11.02
N LYS A 115 -26.25 9.95 -11.46
CA LYS A 115 -27.59 10.24 -10.92
C LYS A 115 -27.71 9.95 -9.42
N GLU A 116 -27.21 8.82 -8.97
CA GLU A 116 -27.25 8.39 -7.56
C GLU A 116 -26.05 8.93 -6.75
N ALA A 117 -25.20 9.74 -7.38
CA ALA A 117 -24.12 10.49 -6.74
C ALA A 117 -24.36 12.00 -6.71
N ARG A 118 -25.61 12.41 -6.93
CA ARG A 118 -26.01 13.82 -6.98
C ARG A 118 -25.68 14.56 -5.69
N SER A 119 -25.83 13.91 -4.53
CA SER A 119 -25.56 14.48 -3.21
C SER A 119 -24.12 15.00 -3.07
N ILE A 120 -23.13 14.15 -3.37
CA ILE A 120 -21.71 14.52 -3.30
C ILE A 120 -21.27 15.45 -4.44
N ILE A 121 -21.88 15.32 -5.63
CA ILE A 121 -21.63 16.21 -6.77
C ILE A 121 -22.11 17.63 -6.44
N GLU A 122 -23.31 17.79 -5.89
CA GLU A 122 -23.85 19.11 -5.51
C GLU A 122 -23.03 19.76 -4.39
N TYR A 123 -22.51 18.97 -3.45
CA TYR A 123 -21.57 19.44 -2.44
C TYR A 123 -20.25 19.95 -3.07
N ALA A 124 -19.66 19.20 -4.00
CA ALA A 124 -18.45 19.64 -4.71
C ALA A 124 -18.70 20.93 -5.51
N SER A 125 -19.81 21.02 -6.24
CA SER A 125 -20.20 22.22 -6.99
C SER A 125 -20.51 23.41 -6.07
N TYR A 126 -20.99 23.17 -4.84
CA TYR A 126 -21.10 24.21 -3.82
C TYR A 126 -19.72 24.73 -3.41
N LEU A 127 -18.77 23.85 -3.10
CA LEU A 127 -17.40 24.24 -2.74
C LEU A 127 -16.72 25.03 -3.87
N GLN A 128 -16.84 24.59 -5.12
CA GLN A 128 -16.30 25.35 -6.26
C GLN A 128 -16.91 26.75 -6.36
N ARG A 129 -18.24 26.88 -6.24
CA ARG A 129 -18.90 28.21 -6.26
C ARG A 129 -18.41 29.08 -5.11
N ALA A 130 -18.25 28.52 -3.92
CA ALA A 130 -17.70 29.24 -2.77
C ALA A 130 -16.27 29.75 -3.08
N VAL A 131 -15.41 28.92 -3.67
CA VAL A 131 -14.07 29.31 -4.13
C VAL A 131 -14.15 30.44 -5.16
N MET A 132 -15.02 30.34 -6.17
CA MET A 132 -15.19 31.38 -7.21
C MET A 132 -15.63 32.72 -6.64
N HIS A 133 -16.41 32.72 -5.56
CA HIS A 133 -16.86 33.93 -4.86
C HIS A 133 -15.92 34.40 -3.74
N GLY A 134 -14.76 33.75 -3.57
CA GLY A 134 -13.79 34.11 -2.54
C GLY A 134 -14.25 33.80 -1.11
N VAL A 135 -15.25 32.94 -0.94
CA VAL A 135 -15.70 32.47 0.36
C VAL A 135 -14.68 31.48 0.90
N GLU A 136 -14.30 31.66 2.17
CA GLU A 136 -13.38 30.76 2.84
C GLU A 136 -14.07 29.42 3.11
N VAL A 137 -13.62 28.38 2.42
CA VAL A 137 -14.09 27.00 2.55
C VAL A 137 -12.89 26.06 2.57
N LYS A 138 -13.00 24.97 3.34
CA LYS A 138 -11.99 23.90 3.36
C LYS A 138 -12.29 22.89 2.25
N LEU A 139 -11.39 22.77 1.30
CA LEU A 139 -11.44 21.76 0.26
C LEU A 139 -10.80 20.46 0.80
N PRO A 140 -11.51 19.31 0.79
CA PRO A 140 -10.94 18.08 1.29
C PRO A 140 -9.81 17.59 0.37
N VAL A 141 -8.67 17.17 0.91
CA VAL A 141 -7.66 16.51 0.10
C VAL A 141 -8.13 15.09 -0.25
N ILE A 142 -8.05 14.73 -1.52
CA ILE A 142 -8.34 13.39 -2.03
C ILE A 142 -7.10 12.95 -2.78
N SER A 143 -6.57 11.76 -2.50
CA SER A 143 -5.39 11.24 -3.23
C SER A 143 -5.37 9.71 -3.28
N TYR A 144 -4.86 9.15 -4.37
CA TYR A 144 -4.63 7.71 -4.52
C TYR A 144 -3.21 7.41 -4.99
N TYR A 145 -2.44 6.74 -4.14
CA TYR A 145 -1.07 6.33 -4.41
C TYR A 145 -1.01 4.82 -4.68
N GLY A 146 -1.06 4.42 -5.96
CA GLY A 146 -0.93 3.01 -6.36
C GLY A 146 0.52 2.52 -6.42
N THR A 147 0.72 1.24 -6.70
CA THR A 147 2.06 0.62 -6.84
C THR A 147 2.87 1.16 -8.02
N SER A 148 2.19 1.62 -9.08
CA SER A 148 2.79 2.25 -10.25
C SER A 148 3.48 3.58 -9.98
N ARG A 149 3.28 4.18 -8.80
CA ARG A 149 3.88 5.46 -8.37
C ARG A 149 5.41 5.49 -8.48
N LEU A 150 6.04 4.32 -8.51
CA LEU A 150 7.49 4.12 -8.55
C LEU A 150 8.12 4.31 -9.93
N TRP A 151 7.42 3.87 -10.99
CA TRP A 151 8.04 3.60 -12.29
C TRP A 151 7.45 4.42 -13.43
N VAL A 152 6.22 4.90 -13.28
CA VAL A 152 5.50 5.59 -14.37
C VAL A 152 5.59 7.09 -14.16
N GLN A 153 6.52 7.74 -14.87
CA GLN A 153 6.52 9.19 -15.02
C GLN A 153 5.67 9.59 -16.23
N ARG A 154 4.61 10.37 -16.02
CA ARG A 154 3.80 10.89 -17.13
C ARG A 154 4.59 11.87 -18.00
N LYS A 155 4.41 11.74 -19.32
CA LYS A 155 4.79 12.77 -20.29
C LYS A 155 3.80 13.93 -20.21
N GLU A 156 4.30 15.16 -20.20
CA GLU A 156 3.47 16.36 -20.14
C GLU A 156 2.53 16.44 -21.34
N GLN A 157 1.29 16.87 -21.09
CA GLN A 157 0.52 17.56 -22.12
C GLN A 157 0.86 19.05 -22.03
N ASN A 158 1.52 19.58 -23.06
CA ASN A 158 2.09 20.94 -23.13
C ASN A 158 1.07 22.11 -23.10
N ASN A 159 -0.16 21.92 -22.62
CA ASN A 159 -1.26 22.89 -22.74
C ASN A 159 -1.97 23.22 -21.42
N ILE A 160 -1.27 23.26 -20.28
CA ILE A 160 -1.88 23.70 -19.02
C ILE A 160 -1.82 25.24 -18.96
N ARG A 161 -2.98 25.87 -19.14
CA ARG A 161 -3.16 27.32 -18.95
C ARG A 161 -2.87 27.70 -17.49
N ARG A 162 -2.06 28.72 -17.32
CA ARG A 162 -1.60 29.30 -16.05
C ARG A 162 -2.71 30.08 -15.34
N ASN A 163 -3.55 29.41 -14.56
CA ASN A 163 -4.44 30.10 -13.64
C ASN A 163 -4.14 29.57 -12.25
N ASN A 164 -3.70 30.42 -11.32
CA ASN A 164 -3.45 30.07 -9.92
C ASN A 164 -4.77 29.68 -9.22
N ASP A 165 -5.30 28.51 -9.54
CA ASP A 165 -6.57 28.00 -9.05
C ASP A 165 -6.32 26.99 -7.92
N ARG A 166 -7.08 27.12 -6.83
CA ARG A 166 -7.04 26.18 -5.70
C ARG A 166 -7.34 24.76 -6.18
N LEU A 167 -8.21 24.61 -7.19
CA LEU A 167 -8.62 23.30 -7.72
C LEU A 167 -7.51 22.53 -8.45
N GLU A 168 -6.39 23.17 -8.80
CA GLU A 168 -5.20 22.46 -9.32
C GLU A 168 -4.70 21.38 -8.35
N GLY A 169 -5.00 21.50 -7.04
CA GLY A 169 -4.66 20.46 -6.06
C GLY A 169 -5.36 19.11 -6.29
N TYR A 170 -6.41 19.08 -7.11
CA TYR A 170 -7.10 17.84 -7.52
C TYR A 170 -6.60 17.26 -8.85
N GLU A 171 -5.63 17.89 -9.51
CA GLU A 171 -5.08 17.38 -10.76
C GLU A 171 -4.43 16.01 -10.55
N ASP A 172 -4.84 15.03 -11.37
CA ASP A 172 -4.40 13.62 -11.28
C ASP A 172 -4.50 13.00 -9.87
N CYS A 173 -5.36 13.52 -8.99
CA CYS A 173 -5.36 13.12 -7.58
C CYS A 173 -5.83 11.67 -7.34
N LEU A 174 -6.68 11.13 -8.21
CA LEU A 174 -7.13 9.72 -8.17
C LEU A 174 -6.45 8.85 -9.24
N ASP A 175 -5.37 9.35 -9.83
CA ASP A 175 -4.53 8.55 -10.71
C ASP A 175 -3.48 7.79 -9.88
N PRO A 176 -3.39 6.45 -9.99
CA PRO A 176 -2.44 5.67 -9.20
C PRO A 176 -0.95 5.95 -9.54
N ALA A 177 -0.66 6.65 -10.65
CA ALA A 177 0.71 7.03 -11.02
C ALA A 177 1.16 8.33 -10.35
N SER A 178 2.42 8.38 -9.91
CA SER A 178 3.00 9.58 -9.30
C SER A 178 3.26 10.66 -10.35
N ASN A 179 3.04 11.92 -9.97
CA ASN A 179 3.40 13.06 -10.79
C ASN A 179 4.23 14.08 -10.01
N GLU A 180 5.48 13.70 -9.71
CA GLU A 180 6.49 14.52 -8.99
C GLU A 180 6.68 15.92 -9.59
N LYS A 181 6.36 16.10 -10.88
CA LYS A 181 6.47 17.38 -11.59
C LYS A 181 5.55 18.46 -11.05
N HIS A 182 4.35 18.14 -10.53
CA HIS A 182 3.47 19.16 -9.93
C HIS A 182 4.11 19.73 -8.68
N PHE A 183 4.59 18.84 -7.82
CA PHE A 183 5.30 19.23 -6.62
C PHE A 183 6.56 20.05 -6.93
N PHE A 184 7.40 19.64 -7.89
CA PHE A 184 8.61 20.39 -8.23
C PHE A 184 8.31 21.79 -8.76
N ARG A 185 7.33 21.92 -9.68
CA ARG A 185 6.89 23.23 -10.20
C ARG A 185 6.31 24.12 -9.09
N TRP A 186 5.52 23.53 -8.19
CA TRP A 186 4.98 24.25 -7.05
C TRP A 186 6.10 24.73 -6.11
N MET A 187 7.10 23.88 -5.86
CA MET A 187 8.24 24.21 -5.00
C MET A 187 9.11 25.29 -5.60
N GLU A 188 9.42 25.20 -6.90
CA GLU A 188 10.13 26.24 -7.66
C GLU A 188 9.40 27.58 -7.52
N LYS A 189 8.09 27.62 -7.82
CA LYS A 189 7.27 28.83 -7.69
C LYS A 189 7.30 29.39 -6.27
N MET A 190 7.15 28.55 -5.25
CA MET A 190 7.14 28.98 -3.85
C MET A 190 8.51 29.50 -3.40
N THR A 191 9.62 28.92 -3.88
CA THR A 191 10.97 29.43 -3.64
C THR A 191 11.15 30.82 -4.27
N TYR A 192 10.70 31.04 -5.50
CA TYR A 192 10.75 32.38 -6.10
C TYR A 192 9.91 33.41 -5.32
N ILE A 193 8.73 33.02 -4.82
CA ILE A 193 7.91 33.88 -3.96
C ILE A 193 8.63 34.21 -2.65
N GLU A 194 9.26 33.22 -2.01
CA GLU A 194 10.07 33.38 -0.79
C GLU A 194 11.21 34.38 -1.01
N LEU A 195 11.97 34.22 -2.10
CA LEU A 195 13.06 35.13 -2.47
C LEU A 195 12.57 36.54 -2.79
N GLN A 196 11.45 36.68 -3.52
CA GLN A 196 10.89 37.98 -3.90
C GLN A 196 10.39 38.77 -2.69
N ARG A 197 9.73 38.10 -1.73
CA ARG A 197 9.14 38.75 -0.56
C ARG A 197 10.13 38.91 0.60
N GLY A 198 11.20 38.10 0.63
CA GLY A 198 12.13 38.03 1.76
C GLY A 198 11.56 37.33 2.99
N GLU A 199 10.41 36.66 2.86
CA GLU A 199 9.75 35.89 3.91
C GLU A 199 9.25 34.54 3.36
N THR A 200 9.34 33.49 4.17
CA THR A 200 8.81 32.17 3.79
C THR A 200 7.28 32.18 3.81
N PRO A 201 6.60 31.82 2.71
CA PRO A 201 5.15 31.68 2.70
C PRO A 201 4.70 30.67 3.78
N PRO A 202 3.65 30.96 4.57
CA PRO A 202 3.17 30.07 5.63
C PRO A 202 2.89 28.64 5.15
N VAL A 203 2.28 28.50 3.98
CA VAL A 203 2.03 27.19 3.37
C VAL A 203 3.32 26.45 3.00
N LEU A 204 4.36 27.14 2.53
CA LEU A 204 5.66 26.52 2.22
C LEU A 204 6.33 26.04 3.51
N LYS A 205 6.26 26.86 4.56
CA LYS A 205 6.75 26.49 5.90
C LYS A 205 6.03 25.26 6.43
N ALA A 206 4.71 25.19 6.28
CA ALA A 206 3.90 24.03 6.68
C ALA A 206 4.29 22.75 5.92
N VAL A 207 4.48 22.82 4.60
CA VAL A 207 4.92 21.68 3.78
C VAL A 207 6.32 21.20 4.19
N ARG A 208 7.28 22.11 4.38
CA ARG A 208 8.63 21.78 4.88
C ARG A 208 8.57 21.13 6.28
N LYS A 209 7.66 21.59 7.13
CA LYS A 209 7.43 21.03 8.47
C LYS A 209 6.83 19.62 8.43
N ALA A 210 5.87 19.37 7.54
CA ALA A 210 5.27 18.04 7.37
C ALA A 210 6.32 16.96 7.07
N ILE A 211 7.30 17.30 6.22
CA ILE A 211 8.40 16.40 5.84
C ILE A 211 9.27 16.07 7.06
N SER A 212 9.64 17.05 7.88
CA SER A 212 10.45 16.81 9.08
C SER A 212 9.70 16.09 10.19
N GLU A 213 8.38 16.34 10.33
CA GLU A 213 7.52 15.65 11.30
C GLU A 213 7.33 14.16 10.93
N CYS A 214 7.19 13.86 9.64
CA CYS A 214 7.00 12.50 9.15
C CYS A 214 8.32 11.73 8.95
N MET A 215 9.42 12.42 8.60
CA MET A 215 10.71 11.81 8.29
C MET A 215 11.83 12.38 9.17
N ARG A 216 12.02 11.80 10.37
CA ARG A 216 12.95 12.29 11.42
C ARG A 216 14.40 12.52 10.98
N THR A 217 14.88 11.86 9.93
CA THR A 217 16.26 12.01 9.40
C THR A 217 16.41 13.23 8.48
N TRP A 218 15.31 13.76 7.97
CA TRP A 218 15.26 14.82 6.97
C TRP A 218 14.73 16.10 7.61
N LYS A 219 15.50 17.17 7.45
CA LYS A 219 15.19 18.48 8.02
C LYS A 219 14.16 19.21 7.19
N THR A 220 14.31 19.19 5.86
CA THR A 220 13.43 19.88 4.92
C THR A 220 13.72 19.44 3.49
N ILE A 221 12.89 19.92 2.57
CA ILE A 221 13.13 19.93 1.13
C ILE A 221 13.15 21.39 0.63
N GLY A 222 13.83 21.64 -0.48
CA GLY A 222 13.84 22.96 -1.12
C GLY A 222 14.25 22.88 -2.58
N TYR A 223 13.76 23.81 -3.38
CA TYR A 223 14.23 24.00 -4.75
C TYR A 223 15.46 24.91 -4.73
N ASP A 224 16.55 24.46 -5.34
CA ASP A 224 17.75 25.25 -5.55
C ASP A 224 17.70 25.90 -6.94
N VAL A 225 17.82 27.23 -6.96
CA VAL A 225 17.65 28.02 -8.18
C VAL A 225 18.86 27.90 -9.11
N ASP A 226 20.04 27.60 -8.57
CA ASP A 226 21.28 27.46 -9.35
C ASP A 226 21.32 26.10 -10.07
N SER A 227 21.07 25.00 -9.34
CA SER A 227 21.00 23.66 -9.92
C SER A 227 19.70 23.40 -10.71
N GLN A 228 18.65 24.20 -10.46
CA GLN A 228 17.28 23.98 -10.94
C GLN A 228 16.68 22.64 -10.50
N GLU A 229 17.15 22.11 -9.37
CA GLU A 229 16.70 20.83 -8.81
C GLU A 229 16.08 20.99 -7.42
N VAL A 230 15.23 20.02 -7.08
CA VAL A 230 14.76 19.88 -5.71
C VAL A 230 15.77 19.06 -4.92
N HIS A 231 16.22 19.60 -3.79
CA HIS A 231 17.13 18.96 -2.85
C HIS A 231 16.43 18.64 -1.54
N ALA A 232 16.66 17.43 -1.04
CA ALA A 232 16.33 17.04 0.32
C ALA A 232 17.53 17.34 1.24
N ILE A 233 17.27 17.98 2.37
CA ILE A 233 18.29 18.41 3.33
C ILE A 233 18.18 17.54 4.58
N LYS A 234 19.27 16.86 4.94
CA LYS A 234 19.37 16.07 6.18
C LYS A 234 19.56 16.96 7.41
N ASN A 235 19.40 16.38 8.60
CA ASN A 235 19.63 17.08 9.87
C ASN A 235 21.06 17.58 10.06
N ASP A 236 22.04 16.93 9.43
CA ASP A 236 23.45 17.35 9.40
C ASP A 236 23.73 18.46 8.37
N ASN A 237 22.68 18.98 7.71
CA ASN A 237 22.70 19.96 6.62
C ASN A 237 23.32 19.45 5.30
N THR A 238 23.47 18.14 5.12
CA THR A 238 23.82 17.58 3.81
C THR A 238 22.62 17.71 2.86
N ALA A 239 22.81 18.41 1.74
CA ALA A 239 21.83 18.49 0.66
C ALA A 239 22.07 17.39 -0.37
N ILE A 240 21.02 16.67 -0.74
CA ILE A 240 21.06 15.58 -1.72
C ILE A 240 19.96 15.86 -2.75
N SER A 241 20.30 15.81 -4.04
CA SER A 241 19.31 15.91 -5.12
C SER A 241 18.23 14.84 -4.95
N PHE A 242 16.97 15.21 -5.16
CA PHE A 242 15.83 14.30 -5.02
C PHE A 242 15.99 13.03 -5.89
N HIS A 243 16.60 13.17 -7.07
CA HIS A 243 16.86 12.05 -7.99
C HIS A 243 17.93 11.08 -7.50
N LEU A 244 18.82 11.52 -6.60
CA LEU A 244 19.90 10.71 -6.02
C LEU A 244 19.52 10.04 -4.70
N LEU A 245 18.28 10.21 -4.25
CA LEU A 245 17.76 9.52 -3.07
C LEU A 245 17.56 8.03 -3.37
N SER A 246 17.83 7.17 -2.37
CA SER A 246 17.43 5.76 -2.45
C SER A 246 15.92 5.66 -2.63
N ASP A 247 15.45 4.67 -3.40
CA ASP A 247 14.03 4.54 -3.76
C ASP A 247 13.09 4.62 -2.55
N GLY A 248 13.38 3.91 -1.46
CA GLY A 248 12.55 3.96 -0.25
C GLY A 248 12.40 5.35 0.37
N VAL A 249 13.47 6.14 0.37
CA VAL A 249 13.44 7.53 0.84
C VAL A 249 12.67 8.40 -0.16
N ARG A 250 12.98 8.26 -1.46
CA ARG A 250 12.36 9.05 -2.53
C ARG A 250 10.85 8.88 -2.54
N ASN A 251 10.37 7.64 -2.41
CA ASN A 251 8.95 7.32 -2.42
C ASN A 251 8.21 7.93 -1.24
N MET A 252 8.76 7.82 -0.03
CA MET A 252 8.12 8.40 1.15
C MET A 252 8.15 9.91 1.15
N LEU A 253 9.30 10.49 0.80
CA LEU A 253 9.44 11.92 0.70
C LEU A 253 8.49 12.46 -0.37
N GLY A 254 8.41 11.79 -1.52
CA GLY A 254 7.49 12.10 -2.61
C GLY A 254 6.03 12.02 -2.19
N LEU A 255 5.60 10.96 -1.48
CA LEU A 255 4.24 10.82 -0.98
C LEU A 255 3.87 11.95 0.00
N VAL A 256 4.71 12.19 1.00
CA VAL A 256 4.46 13.23 2.01
C VAL A 256 4.48 14.62 1.39
N ALA A 257 5.43 14.87 0.49
CA ALA A 257 5.53 16.15 -0.23
C ALA A 257 4.35 16.37 -1.17
N ASP A 258 3.93 15.33 -1.91
CA ASP A 258 2.78 15.39 -2.80
C ASP A 258 1.50 15.68 -2.00
N LEU A 259 1.24 14.94 -0.93
CA LEU A 259 0.06 15.17 -0.09
C LEU A 259 0.06 16.59 0.51
N ALA A 260 1.19 17.00 1.09
CA ALA A 260 1.33 18.31 1.72
C ALA A 260 1.17 19.47 0.71
N HIS A 261 1.71 19.36 -0.50
CA HIS A 261 1.55 20.41 -1.51
C HIS A 261 0.10 20.50 -2.01
N ARG A 262 -0.61 19.37 -2.16
CA ARG A 262 -2.03 19.36 -2.54
C ARG A 262 -2.85 20.09 -1.49
N MET A 263 -2.62 19.82 -0.20
CA MET A 263 -3.27 20.55 0.89
C MET A 263 -2.97 22.05 0.83
N ALA A 264 -1.71 22.42 0.58
CA ALA A 264 -1.28 23.82 0.44
C ALA A 264 -1.94 24.54 -0.75
N GLN A 265 -2.08 23.87 -1.90
CA GLN A 265 -2.76 24.39 -3.08
C GLN A 265 -4.26 24.53 -2.85
N LEU A 266 -4.88 23.52 -2.23
CA LEU A 266 -6.31 23.47 -1.96
C LEU A 266 -6.73 24.49 -0.91
N ASN A 267 -5.95 24.71 0.16
CA ASN A 267 -6.36 25.51 1.31
C ASN A 267 -5.31 26.56 1.73
N PRO A 268 -4.92 27.49 0.85
CA PRO A 268 -3.86 28.46 1.15
C PRO A 268 -4.19 29.40 2.31
N ALA A 269 -5.49 29.65 2.57
CA ALA A 269 -5.95 30.50 3.67
C ALA A 269 -5.58 29.96 5.07
N LEU A 270 -5.39 28.64 5.21
CA LEU A 270 -5.02 28.02 6.49
C LEU A 270 -3.57 28.30 6.89
N GLY A 271 -2.73 28.78 5.98
CA GLY A 271 -1.34 29.15 6.26
C GLY A 271 -0.56 28.03 6.94
N ASP A 272 0.00 28.32 8.12
CA ASP A 272 0.80 27.37 8.91
C ASP A 272 0.00 26.13 9.39
N ALA A 273 -1.33 26.24 9.48
CA ALA A 273 -2.21 25.16 9.94
C ALA A 273 -2.66 24.21 8.81
N VAL A 274 -2.31 24.50 7.55
CA VAL A 274 -2.87 23.82 6.37
C VAL A 274 -2.74 22.29 6.41
N ILE A 275 -1.63 21.78 6.94
CA ILE A 275 -1.37 20.34 7.04
C ILE A 275 -2.19 19.68 8.15
N ARG A 276 -2.46 20.40 9.23
CA ARG A 276 -3.19 19.89 10.39
C ARG A 276 -4.70 20.00 10.24
N GLU A 277 -5.17 20.99 9.49
CA GLU A 277 -6.60 21.34 9.44
C GLU A 277 -7.30 21.03 8.12
N THR A 278 -6.57 20.58 7.10
CA THR A 278 -7.19 20.14 5.84
C THR A 278 -7.75 18.73 6.01
N PRO A 279 -9.06 18.53 5.92
CA PRO A 279 -9.65 17.21 5.99
C PRO A 279 -9.39 16.44 4.70
N GLY A 280 -9.51 15.12 4.70
CA GLY A 280 -9.35 14.38 3.45
C GLY A 280 -9.46 12.86 3.55
N VAL A 281 -9.40 12.22 2.39
CA VAL A 281 -9.35 10.76 2.26
C VAL A 281 -8.18 10.41 1.34
N VAL A 282 -7.23 9.63 1.84
CA VAL A 282 -6.02 9.23 1.12
C VAL A 282 -5.96 7.71 1.02
N LEU A 283 -5.82 7.22 -0.20
CA LEU A 283 -5.70 5.81 -0.54
C LEU A 283 -4.23 5.49 -0.83
N ILE A 284 -3.67 4.45 -0.21
CA ILE A 284 -2.27 4.04 -0.46
C ILE A 284 -2.21 2.52 -0.66
N ASP A 285 -1.88 2.10 -1.87
CA ASP A 285 -1.62 0.68 -2.15
C ASP A 285 -0.17 0.34 -1.78
N GLU A 286 0.04 -0.81 -1.13
CA GLU A 286 1.32 -1.28 -0.62
C GLU A 286 2.08 -0.17 0.13
N LEU A 287 1.57 0.22 1.31
CA LEU A 287 2.19 1.26 2.14
C LEU A 287 3.64 0.92 2.49
N ASP A 288 3.96 -0.38 2.59
CA ASP A 288 5.29 -0.91 2.89
C ASP A 288 6.27 -0.95 1.71
N LEU A 289 5.83 -0.60 0.50
CA LEU A 289 6.61 -0.74 -0.72
C LEU A 289 7.92 0.09 -0.66
N HIS A 290 9.05 -0.64 -0.69
CA HIS A 290 10.43 -0.12 -0.52
C HIS A 290 10.71 0.62 0.79
N LEU A 291 9.84 0.49 1.81
CA LEU A 291 10.11 1.03 3.13
C LEU A 291 11.15 0.20 3.88
N HIS A 292 12.11 0.87 4.50
CA HIS A 292 12.98 0.21 5.47
C HIS A 292 12.15 -0.28 6.68
N PRO A 293 12.42 -1.47 7.26
CA PRO A 293 11.62 -2.03 8.36
C PRO A 293 11.44 -1.10 9.57
N SER A 294 12.47 -0.32 9.90
CA SER A 294 12.38 0.68 11.00
C SER A 294 11.38 1.81 10.74
N TRP A 295 11.06 2.08 9.47
CA TRP A 295 10.03 3.04 9.08
C TRP A 295 8.66 2.38 9.02
N GLN A 296 8.57 1.12 8.56
CA GLN A 296 7.32 0.35 8.57
C GLN A 296 6.69 0.32 9.97
N ARG A 297 7.49 0.17 11.03
CA ARG A 297 7.02 0.18 12.43
C ARG A 297 6.39 1.48 12.93
N ARG A 298 6.62 2.60 12.25
CA ARG A 298 6.22 3.94 12.75
C ARG A 298 5.41 4.76 11.77
N ILE A 299 5.27 4.29 10.52
CA ILE A 299 4.72 5.11 9.45
C ILE A 299 3.26 5.46 9.71
N VAL A 300 2.49 4.56 10.30
CA VAL A 300 1.08 4.79 10.67
C VAL A 300 0.97 5.94 11.66
N GLU A 301 1.71 5.89 12.77
CA GLU A 301 1.75 6.96 13.76
C GLU A 301 2.30 8.28 13.18
N ASP A 302 3.34 8.21 12.34
CA ASP A 302 3.93 9.38 11.70
C ASP A 302 2.91 10.08 10.76
N LEU A 303 2.12 9.32 10.00
CA LEU A 303 1.06 9.85 9.14
C LEU A 303 -0.12 10.40 9.97
N LYS A 304 -0.64 9.66 10.95
CA LYS A 304 -1.73 10.11 11.86
C LYS A 304 -1.36 11.41 12.57
N ARG A 305 -0.11 11.53 13.03
CA ARG A 305 0.38 12.72 13.73
C ARG A 305 0.57 13.92 12.80
N THR A 306 1.05 13.68 11.58
CA THR A 306 1.33 14.75 10.62
C THR A 306 0.04 15.27 9.98
N PHE A 307 -0.90 14.38 9.64
CA PHE A 307 -2.14 14.68 8.91
C PHE A 307 -3.39 14.24 9.72
N PRO A 308 -3.69 14.88 10.86
CA PRO A 308 -4.68 14.40 11.82
C PRO A 308 -6.14 14.43 11.33
N GLU A 309 -6.47 15.27 10.35
CA GLU A 309 -7.83 15.39 9.76
C GLU A 309 -7.99 14.55 8.47
N VAL A 310 -6.97 13.77 8.10
CA VAL A 310 -6.98 12.92 6.92
C VAL A 310 -7.25 11.48 7.33
N GLN A 311 -8.26 10.88 6.70
CA GLN A 311 -8.52 9.45 6.78
C GLN A 311 -7.62 8.71 5.79
N PHE A 312 -6.86 7.72 6.26
CA PHE A 312 -6.03 6.86 5.42
C PHE A 312 -6.66 5.48 5.27
N ILE A 313 -6.76 5.00 4.04
CA ILE A 313 -7.16 3.62 3.72
C ILE A 313 -6.04 3.02 2.89
N THR A 314 -5.35 2.04 3.46
CA THR A 314 -4.09 1.53 2.90
C THR A 314 -4.10 0.02 2.79
N THR A 315 -3.22 -0.55 1.99
CA THR A 315 -2.96 -2.00 1.96
C THR A 315 -1.52 -2.27 2.39
N THR A 316 -1.24 -3.44 2.96
CA THR A 316 0.13 -3.83 3.29
C THR A 316 0.35 -5.34 3.28
N HIS A 317 1.60 -5.72 3.00
CA HIS A 317 2.13 -7.07 3.22
C HIS A 317 3.19 -7.10 4.33
N SER A 318 3.35 -6.01 5.10
CA SER A 318 4.37 -5.91 6.14
C SER A 318 3.81 -6.22 7.53
N PRO A 319 4.33 -7.27 8.22
CA PRO A 319 3.92 -7.56 9.60
C PRO A 319 4.37 -6.46 10.57
N PHE A 320 5.38 -5.67 10.20
CA PHE A 320 5.82 -4.51 10.99
C PHE A 320 4.79 -3.37 10.99
N ILE A 321 4.06 -3.18 9.88
CA ILE A 321 2.96 -2.20 9.83
C ILE A 321 1.80 -2.74 10.66
N ILE A 322 1.42 -4.00 10.46
CA ILE A 322 0.34 -4.65 11.21
C ILE A 322 0.54 -4.53 12.73
N GLN A 323 1.75 -4.82 13.22
CA GLN A 323 2.07 -4.73 14.64
C GLN A 323 1.92 -3.31 15.22
N SER A 324 2.01 -2.27 14.37
CA SER A 324 1.93 -0.86 14.80
C SER A 324 0.51 -0.29 14.86
N LEU A 325 -0.50 -1.08 14.49
CA LEU A 325 -1.89 -0.64 14.40
C LEU A 325 -2.59 -0.61 15.78
N GLU A 326 -3.68 0.15 15.85
CA GLU A 326 -4.62 0.16 16.97
C GLU A 326 -5.86 -0.70 16.68
N GLU A 327 -6.66 -0.97 17.71
CA GLU A 327 -7.91 -1.71 17.58
C GLU A 327 -8.82 -1.08 16.52
N GLY A 328 -9.39 -1.92 15.64
CA GLY A 328 -10.29 -1.46 14.59
C GLY A 328 -9.60 -0.82 13.38
N GLU A 329 -8.27 -0.72 13.34
CA GLU A 329 -7.53 -0.23 12.16
C GLU A 329 -7.18 -1.34 11.16
N LEU A 330 -7.23 -2.62 11.55
CA LEU A 330 -6.90 -3.76 10.68
C LEU A 330 -8.16 -4.41 10.10
N ARG A 331 -8.14 -4.69 8.79
CA ARG A 331 -9.16 -5.46 8.07
C ARG A 331 -8.51 -6.59 7.30
N ARG A 332 -8.93 -7.82 7.55
CA ARG A 332 -8.50 -8.99 6.78
C ARG A 332 -9.52 -9.26 5.67
N LEU A 333 -9.03 -9.43 4.45
CA LEU A 333 -9.86 -9.76 3.29
C LEU A 333 -9.73 -11.25 2.98
N HIS A 334 -10.86 -11.95 3.03
CA HIS A 334 -11.01 -13.37 2.64
C HIS A 334 -11.55 -13.50 1.20
N GLU A 335 -11.32 -14.63 0.54
CA GLU A 335 -11.82 -14.89 -0.82
C GLU A 335 -13.36 -14.99 -0.90
N GLU A 336 -14.03 -15.50 0.14
CA GLU A 336 -15.48 -15.85 0.12
C GLU A 336 -16.42 -14.76 0.70
N ASP A 337 -16.12 -13.48 0.43
CA ASP A 337 -17.08 -12.35 0.51
C ASP A 337 -17.39 -11.62 1.83
N ASP A 338 -16.53 -11.65 2.86
CA ASP A 338 -16.62 -10.65 3.96
C ASP A 338 -15.25 -10.14 4.42
N ASP A 339 -15.19 -8.87 4.83
CA ASP A 339 -14.03 -8.34 5.56
C ASP A 339 -14.15 -8.67 7.05
N GLU A 340 -13.04 -9.10 7.62
CA GLU A 340 -12.98 -9.37 9.05
C GLU A 340 -12.25 -8.22 9.75
N VAL A 341 -12.93 -7.62 10.73
CA VAL A 341 -12.28 -6.72 11.70
C VAL A 341 -11.43 -7.59 12.62
N VAL A 342 -10.13 -7.57 12.39
CA VAL A 342 -9.17 -8.34 13.21
C VAL A 342 -9.08 -7.69 14.59
N ARG A 343 -9.19 -8.50 15.64
CA ARG A 343 -9.09 -8.02 17.03
C ARG A 343 -7.64 -7.69 17.37
N ASP A 344 -7.46 -6.69 18.21
CA ASP A 344 -6.15 -6.21 18.68
C ASP A 344 -5.30 -7.32 19.34
N GLU A 345 -5.95 -8.23 20.07
CA GLU A 345 -5.34 -9.42 20.69
C GLU A 345 -4.57 -10.30 19.68
N GLU A 346 -4.93 -10.25 18.40
CA GLU A 346 -4.31 -11.02 17.33
C GLU A 346 -3.07 -10.36 16.73
N PHE A 347 -2.78 -9.09 17.01
CA PHE A 347 -1.61 -8.42 16.42
C PHE A 347 -0.83 -7.44 17.31
N VAL A 348 -1.46 -6.76 18.28
CA VAL A 348 -0.81 -5.67 19.03
C VAL A 348 0.32 -6.19 19.94
N ASN A 349 0.11 -7.33 20.61
CA ASN A 349 1.09 -7.93 21.53
C ASN A 349 1.70 -9.23 20.99
N LYS A 350 1.59 -9.45 19.68
CA LYS A 350 2.09 -10.65 19.01
C LYS A 350 3.49 -10.42 18.46
N SER A 351 4.26 -11.50 18.39
CA SER A 351 5.54 -11.47 17.68
C SER A 351 5.30 -11.28 16.18
N ILE A 352 6.34 -10.89 15.44
CA ILE A 352 6.23 -10.73 13.99
C ILE A 352 5.91 -12.09 13.36
N GLU A 353 6.49 -13.15 13.91
CA GLU A 353 6.27 -14.53 13.52
C GLU A 353 4.80 -14.93 13.73
N ASP A 354 4.23 -14.64 14.90
CA ASP A 354 2.82 -14.92 15.19
C ASP A 354 1.88 -14.14 14.26
N ILE A 355 2.19 -12.87 13.97
CA ILE A 355 1.39 -12.03 13.05
C ILE A 355 1.46 -12.62 11.64
N SER A 356 2.66 -12.97 11.17
CA SER A 356 2.82 -13.58 9.85
C SER A 356 2.08 -14.91 9.73
N GLU A 357 2.07 -15.73 10.78
CA GLU A 357 1.37 -17.02 10.76
C GLU A 357 -0.16 -16.89 10.92
N SER A 358 -0.62 -16.09 11.87
CA SER A 358 -2.05 -16.01 12.22
C SER A 358 -2.84 -14.98 11.42
N VAL A 359 -2.22 -13.85 11.05
CA VAL A 359 -2.88 -12.74 10.35
C VAL A 359 -2.64 -12.76 8.86
N MET A 360 -1.40 -13.08 8.46
CA MET A 360 -1.04 -13.19 7.05
C MET A 360 -1.11 -14.62 6.50
N GLU A 361 -1.48 -15.59 7.34
CA GLU A 361 -1.70 -16.99 6.94
C GLU A 361 -0.45 -17.63 6.29
N ILE A 362 0.74 -17.18 6.70
CA ILE A 362 2.02 -17.70 6.23
C ILE A 362 2.43 -18.88 7.08
N GLU A 363 2.42 -20.07 6.50
CA GLU A 363 2.88 -21.26 7.22
C GLU A 363 4.39 -21.20 7.52
N ASN A 364 4.75 -21.58 8.74
CA ASN A 364 6.12 -21.89 9.14
C ASN A 364 7.17 -20.77 8.99
N VAL A 365 6.83 -19.57 9.46
CA VAL A 365 7.68 -18.36 9.41
C VAL A 365 9.04 -18.53 10.11
N GLN A 366 9.14 -19.46 11.07
CA GLN A 366 10.30 -19.59 11.96
C GLN A 366 11.60 -20.05 11.29
N ARG A 367 11.52 -20.86 10.22
CA ARG A 367 12.71 -21.49 9.61
C ARG A 367 12.56 -21.62 8.09
N SER A 368 13.69 -21.49 7.39
CA SER A 368 13.71 -21.68 5.95
C SER A 368 13.35 -23.12 5.56
N GLU A 369 12.74 -23.27 4.39
CA GLU A 369 12.45 -24.56 3.76
C GLU A 369 13.69 -25.47 3.68
N LYS A 370 14.86 -24.88 3.42
CA LYS A 370 16.14 -25.61 3.43
C LYS A 370 16.43 -26.22 4.80
N TYR A 371 16.25 -25.44 5.87
CA TYR A 371 16.51 -25.92 7.23
C TYR A 371 15.51 -27.00 7.66
N LYS A 372 14.23 -26.88 7.26
CA LYS A 372 13.23 -27.92 7.49
C LYS A 372 13.58 -29.23 6.80
N LYS A 373 13.88 -29.19 5.50
CA LYS A 373 14.32 -30.37 4.75
C LYS A 373 15.54 -31.01 5.38
N MET A 374 16.48 -30.19 5.86
CA MET A 374 17.65 -30.66 6.58
C MET A 374 17.28 -31.33 7.91
N TYR A 375 16.34 -30.76 8.66
CA TYR A 375 15.84 -31.32 9.92
C TYR A 375 15.04 -32.61 9.72
N GLU A 376 14.14 -32.68 8.75
CA GLU A 376 13.39 -33.88 8.36
C GLU A 376 14.32 -34.97 7.86
N ALA A 377 15.30 -34.61 7.04
CA ALA A 377 16.35 -35.52 6.61
C ALA A 377 17.17 -36.03 7.80
N ALA A 378 17.48 -35.17 8.78
CA ALA A 378 18.13 -35.58 10.03
C ALA A 378 17.26 -36.58 10.81
N GLN A 379 15.97 -36.28 11.00
CA GLN A 379 15.04 -37.17 11.71
C GLN A 379 14.90 -38.52 11.01
N LYS A 380 14.77 -38.51 9.67
CA LYS A 380 14.76 -39.74 8.86
C LYS A 380 16.08 -40.49 9.01
N TYR A 381 17.21 -39.80 8.96
CA TYR A 381 18.53 -40.38 9.14
C TYR A 381 18.70 -41.05 10.51
N TYR A 382 18.29 -40.38 11.60
CA TYR A 382 18.38 -40.92 12.95
C TYR A 382 17.40 -42.08 13.21
N SER A 383 16.18 -42.03 12.64
CA SER A 383 15.24 -43.16 12.73
C SER A 383 15.79 -44.39 12.01
N LEU A 384 16.29 -44.24 10.78
CA LEU A 384 16.95 -45.31 10.03
C LEU A 384 18.19 -45.86 10.76
N LEU A 385 18.98 -45.00 11.42
CA LEU A 385 20.11 -45.43 12.26
C LEU A 385 19.68 -46.25 13.48
N GLN A 386 18.52 -45.96 14.09
CA GLN A 386 17.99 -46.74 15.20
C GLN A 386 17.41 -48.08 14.72
N GLU A 387 16.70 -48.10 13.59
CA GLU A 387 16.17 -49.31 12.97
C GLU A 387 17.29 -50.26 12.51
N GLY A 388 18.36 -49.72 11.92
CA GLY A 388 19.53 -50.48 11.49
C GLY A 388 20.29 -51.17 12.64
N LYS A 389 20.13 -50.73 13.90
CA LYS A 389 20.71 -51.42 15.07
C LYS A 389 19.95 -52.70 15.44
N GLN A 390 18.73 -52.89 14.93
CA GLN A 390 17.85 -54.03 15.24
C GLN A 390 17.48 -54.88 14.02
N ALA A 391 17.96 -54.50 12.83
CA ALA A 391 17.58 -55.10 11.54
C ALA A 391 18.46 -56.28 11.11
N SER A 392 17.97 -57.09 10.18
CA SER A 392 18.68 -58.23 9.59
C SER A 392 19.69 -57.81 8.51
N ASP A 393 20.71 -58.64 8.22
CA ASP A 393 21.84 -58.29 7.33
C ASP A 393 21.43 -57.76 5.93
N ALA A 394 20.31 -58.24 5.37
CA ALA A 394 19.81 -57.78 4.06
C ALA A 394 19.11 -56.41 4.11
N GLU A 395 18.55 -56.04 5.26
CA GLU A 395 17.89 -54.75 5.49
C GLU A 395 18.92 -53.66 5.80
N VAL A 396 20.02 -54.02 6.45
CA VAL A 396 21.16 -53.13 6.74
C VAL A 396 21.77 -52.54 5.46
N GLU A 397 21.88 -53.32 4.39
CA GLU A 397 22.47 -52.85 3.12
C GLU A 397 21.55 -51.88 2.37
N LYS A 398 20.24 -52.09 2.44
CA LYS A 398 19.24 -51.14 1.91
C LYS A 398 19.23 -49.82 2.70
N LEU A 399 19.34 -49.91 4.02
CA LEU A 399 19.43 -48.75 4.92
C LEU A 399 20.73 -47.94 4.67
N LYS A 400 21.87 -48.61 4.42
CA LYS A 400 23.14 -47.94 4.06
C LYS A 400 22.98 -47.07 2.80
N ASN A 401 22.29 -47.56 1.77
CA ASN A 401 22.06 -46.81 0.53
C ASN A 401 21.16 -45.57 0.75
N GLU A 402 20.08 -45.69 1.54
CA GLU A 402 19.23 -44.53 1.87
C GLU A 402 19.97 -43.47 2.72
N LEU A 403 20.84 -43.90 3.64
CA LEU A 403 21.69 -43.00 4.43
C LEU A 403 22.72 -42.27 3.54
N ASP A 404 23.25 -42.95 2.51
CA ASP A 404 24.21 -42.37 1.55
C ASP A 404 23.58 -41.30 0.66
N GLU A 405 22.34 -41.51 0.22
CA GLU A 405 21.58 -40.50 -0.53
C GLU A 405 21.33 -39.24 0.32
N ILE A 406 20.95 -39.41 1.60
CA ILE A 406 20.73 -38.30 2.51
C ILE A 406 22.03 -37.53 2.78
N GLU A 407 23.14 -38.22 3.02
CA GLU A 407 24.46 -37.60 3.22
C GLU A 407 24.92 -36.82 1.99
N SER A 408 24.72 -37.36 0.78
CA SER A 408 25.12 -36.70 -0.47
C SER A 408 24.39 -35.38 -0.71
N LEU A 409 23.15 -35.24 -0.23
CA LEU A 409 22.35 -34.02 -0.37
C LEU A 409 22.89 -32.84 0.45
N TYR A 410 23.74 -33.09 1.45
CA TYR A 410 24.27 -32.06 2.35
C TYR A 410 25.81 -32.02 2.38
N SER A 411 26.47 -32.60 1.38
CA SER A 411 27.95 -32.59 1.25
C SER A 411 28.56 -31.18 1.16
N ASP A 412 27.78 -30.20 0.70
CA ASP A 412 28.16 -28.78 0.66
C ASP A 412 28.22 -28.13 2.05
N ASP A 413 27.49 -28.65 3.05
CA ASP A 413 27.57 -28.21 4.44
C ASP A 413 28.56 -29.11 5.21
N VAL A 414 29.84 -28.77 5.08
CA VAL A 414 30.98 -29.56 5.58
C VAL A 414 30.85 -29.93 7.06
N ALA A 415 30.32 -29.01 7.88
CA ALA A 415 30.16 -29.24 9.32
C ALA A 415 29.03 -30.23 9.61
N TYR A 416 27.88 -30.07 8.94
CA TYR A 416 26.73 -30.96 9.10
C TYR A 416 27.02 -32.36 8.54
N TYR A 417 27.67 -32.44 7.38
CA TYR A 417 28.09 -33.70 6.76
C TYR A 417 29.08 -34.47 7.65
N ALA A 418 30.10 -33.81 8.19
CA ALA A 418 31.05 -34.44 9.11
C ALA A 418 30.37 -34.96 10.40
N PHE A 419 29.36 -34.23 10.89
CA PHE A 419 28.58 -34.63 12.05
C PHE A 419 27.74 -35.90 11.79
N LEU A 420 27.05 -35.96 10.64
CA LEU A 420 26.30 -37.18 10.24
C LEU A 420 27.22 -38.40 10.11
N GLN A 421 28.39 -38.24 9.48
CA GLN A 421 29.37 -39.33 9.37
C GLN A 421 29.88 -39.80 10.74
N MET A 422 30.08 -38.90 11.69
CA MET A 422 30.50 -39.23 13.04
C MET A 422 29.45 -40.11 13.76
N GLU A 423 28.18 -39.72 13.69
CA GLU A 423 27.06 -40.46 14.29
C GLU A 423 26.85 -41.83 13.65
N ARG A 424 26.99 -41.94 12.32
CA ARG A 424 26.92 -43.23 11.61
C ARG A 424 28.03 -44.19 11.98
N ARG A 425 29.25 -43.67 12.14
CA ARG A 425 30.39 -44.47 12.64
C ARG A 425 30.14 -44.93 14.07
N ALA A 426 29.62 -44.06 14.93
CA ALA A 426 29.27 -44.43 16.32
C ALA A 426 28.15 -45.50 16.38
N ALA A 427 27.25 -45.51 15.40
CA ALA A 427 26.20 -46.52 15.28
C ALA A 427 26.65 -47.87 14.69
N GLY A 428 27.91 -48.00 14.26
CA GLY A 428 28.45 -49.25 13.68
C GLY A 428 28.06 -49.50 12.21
N LEU A 429 27.45 -48.51 11.55
CA LEU A 429 26.97 -48.58 10.16
C LEU A 429 27.89 -47.82 9.19
N ALA A 430 29.19 -47.79 9.51
CA ALA A 430 30.19 -47.13 8.68
C ALA A 430 30.17 -47.70 7.25
N ARG A 431 30.45 -46.85 6.26
CA ARG A 431 30.73 -47.32 4.90
C ARG A 431 31.88 -48.33 4.97
N ASP A 432 31.72 -49.46 4.30
CA ASP A 432 32.82 -50.38 4.08
C ASP A 432 33.84 -49.62 3.23
N THR A 433 34.91 -49.12 3.86
CA THR A 433 36.06 -48.54 3.17
C THR A 433 36.84 -49.67 2.50
N ASN A 434 36.27 -50.21 1.43
CA ASN A 434 36.91 -51.10 0.49
C ASN A 434 36.57 -50.62 -0.93
N GLU A 435 36.97 -49.39 -1.22
CA GLU A 435 37.40 -49.00 -2.57
C GLU A 435 38.46 -47.90 -2.39
N ALA A 436 39.61 -48.15 -3.03
CA ALA A 436 40.92 -47.57 -2.76
C ALA A 436 41.19 -46.28 -3.54
N ASP A 437 42.19 -45.52 -3.03
CA ASP A 437 43.03 -44.49 -3.66
C ASP A 437 42.39 -43.26 -4.34
#